data_AF-A0A9D2A6Q5-F1
#
_entry.id   AF-A0A9D2A6Q5-F1
#
_cell.length_a   1.000
_cell.length_b   1.000
_cell.length_c   1.000
_cell.angle_alpha   90.00
_cell.angle_beta   90.00
_cell.angle_gamma   90.00
#
_symmetry.space_group_name_H-M   'P 1'
#
loop_
_entity.id
_entity.type
_entity.pdbx_description
1 polymer ?
#
loop_
_entity_poly.entity_id
_entity_poly.type
_entity_poly.pdbx_seq_one_letter_code
_entity_poly.pdbx_strand_id
1 'polypeptide(L)'
;EIHEAFASTVLAQMKAWESPEFCKNKLGLDAPLGAIDRDRLNVTGSSLAAGHPFAATGGRVVATLAKLLHGRPGKLGFISVCAAGGQGITAILEGR
;
A
#
# COMPACT_ATOMS: atom_id res chain seq x y z
N GLU A 1 -0.09 -1.30 -4.60
CA GLU A 1 -1.43 -1.44 -4.02
C GLU A 1 -1.43 -1.14 -2.53
N ILE A 2 -2.25 -0.20 -2.08
CA ILE A 2 -2.54 0.04 -0.67
C ILE A 2 -4.01 -0.29 -0.40
N HIS A 3 -4.30 -0.91 0.75
CA HIS A 3 -5.66 -1.02 1.24
C HIS A 3 -6.19 0.36 1.62
N GLU A 4 -7.24 0.81 0.93
CA GLU A 4 -7.93 2.06 1.22
C GLU A 4 -9.06 1.82 2.24
N ALA A 5 -8.73 1.71 3.53
CA ALA A 5 -9.75 1.55 4.58
C ALA A 5 -10.63 2.80 4.68
N PHE A 6 -9.99 3.97 4.68
CA PHE A 6 -10.59 5.28 4.56
C PHE A 6 -9.67 6.18 3.74
N ALA A 7 -10.22 7.21 3.08
CA ALA A 7 -9.41 8.21 2.38
C ALA A 7 -8.41 8.89 3.33
N SER A 8 -8.86 9.24 4.54
CA SER A 8 -8.01 9.84 5.57
C SER A 8 -6.85 8.94 6.00
N THR A 9 -7.07 7.62 6.12
CA THR A 9 -6.01 6.66 6.47
C THR A 9 -4.89 6.65 5.43
N VAL A 10 -5.24 6.64 4.14
CA VAL A 10 -4.26 6.64 3.05
C VAL A 10 -3.50 7.96 3.01
N LEU A 11 -4.20 9.09 3.09
CA LEU A 11 -3.58 10.41 3.08
C LEU A 11 -2.67 10.64 4.30
N ALA A 12 -3.10 10.19 5.49
CA ALA A 12 -2.28 10.26 6.70
C ALA A 12 -1.03 9.38 6.59
N GLN A 13 -1.14 8.17 6.04
CA GLN A 13 0.01 7.29 5.81
C GLN A 13 1.03 7.93 4.87
N MET A 14 0.57 8.49 3.73
CA MET A 14 1.45 9.18 2.78
C MET A 14 2.14 10.38 3.45
N LYS A 15 1.41 11.17 4.25
CA LYS A 15 2.00 12.28 4.99
C LYS A 15 2.98 11.84 6.07
N ALA A 16 2.74 10.71 6.72
CA ALA A 16 3.69 10.13 7.67
C ALA A 16 5.00 9.70 6.99
N TRP A 17 4.92 9.12 5.79
CA TRP A 17 6.09 8.69 5.00
C TRP A 17 6.93 9.84 4.48
N GLU A 18 6.29 10.95 4.12
CA GLU A 18 6.96 12.18 3.68
C GLU A 18 7.54 12.99 4.85
N SER A 19 7.08 12.77 6.09
CA SER A 19 7.47 13.58 7.26
C SER A 19 8.81 13.13 7.85
N PRO A 20 9.86 13.99 7.84
CA PRO A 20 11.13 13.70 8.51
C PRO A 20 10.96 13.52 10.01
N GLU A 21 10.11 14.33 10.64
CA GLU A 21 9.86 14.27 12.08
C GLU A 21 9.20 12.95 12.48
N PHE A 22 8.16 12.52 11.76
CA PHE A 22 7.48 11.26 12.06
C PHE A 22 8.39 10.06 11.81
N CYS A 23 9.10 10.05 10.67
CA CYS A 23 10.02 8.96 10.34
C CYS A 23 11.14 8.84 11.37
N LYS A 24 11.71 9.95 11.84
CA LYS A 24 12.73 9.95 12.90
C LYS A 24 12.17 9.55 14.27
N ASN A 25 11.13 10.23 14.73
CA ASN A 25 10.67 10.15 16.12
C ASN A 25 9.73 8.97 16.40
N LYS A 26 9.07 8.42 15.37
CA LYS A 26 8.11 7.31 15.50
C LYS A 26 8.57 6.03 14.82
N LEU A 27 9.27 6.13 13.68
CA LEU A 27 9.76 4.97 12.93
C LEU A 27 11.24 4.66 13.16
N GLY A 28 12.00 5.56 13.78
CA GLY A 28 13.44 5.37 14.04
C GLY A 28 14.29 5.39 12.77
N LEU A 29 13.83 6.04 11.70
CA LEU A 29 14.52 6.15 10.42
C LEU A 29 15.36 7.43 10.34
N ASP A 30 16.52 7.35 9.70
CA ASP A 30 17.42 8.50 9.50
C ASP A 30 16.90 9.51 8.45
N ALA A 31 15.98 9.09 7.59
CA ALA A 31 15.37 9.89 6.54
C ALA A 31 13.90 9.52 6.33
N PRO A 32 13.09 10.40 5.70
CA PRO A 32 11.74 10.06 5.28
C PRO A 32 11.71 8.85 4.34
N LEU A 33 10.67 8.03 4.42
CA LEU A 33 10.40 6.98 3.43
C LEU A 33 10.17 7.58 2.04
N GLY A 34 9.67 8.81 1.99
CA GLY A 34 9.47 9.57 0.77
C GLY A 34 8.04 9.49 0.22
N ALA A 35 7.83 10.21 -0.88
CA ALA A 35 6.53 10.29 -1.53
C ALA A 35 6.26 9.04 -2.38
N ILE A 36 4.99 8.64 -2.44
CA ILE A 36 4.53 7.59 -3.34
C ILE A 36 4.14 8.24 -4.67
N ASP A 37 4.65 7.69 -5.77
CA ASP A 37 4.20 8.05 -7.12
C ASP A 37 2.70 7.74 -7.29
N ARG A 38 1.90 8.79 -7.42
CA ARG A 38 0.43 8.70 -7.45
C ARG A 38 -0.09 8.03 -8.71
N ASP A 39 0.65 8.11 -9.82
CA ASP A 39 0.26 7.47 -11.08
C ASP A 39 0.47 5.95 -11.04
N ARG A 40 1.09 5.45 -9.97
CA ARG A 40 1.36 4.03 -9.72
C ARG A 40 0.64 3.48 -8.49
N LEU A 41 -0.12 4.33 -7.78
CA LEU A 41 -0.85 3.96 -6.58
C LEU A 41 -2.30 3.60 -6.93
N ASN A 42 -2.68 2.34 -6.72
CA ASN A 42 -4.06 1.85 -6.89
C ASN A 42 -4.67 2.25 -8.25
N VAL A 43 -3.93 2.01 -9.34
CA VAL A 43 -4.25 2.50 -10.69
C VAL A 43 -5.58 1.99 -11.25
N THR A 44 -6.14 0.93 -10.67
CA THR A 44 -7.46 0.37 -11.01
C THR A 44 -8.51 0.58 -9.91
N GLY A 45 -8.23 1.45 -8.92
CA GLY A 45 -9.00 1.59 -7.70
C GLY A 45 -8.77 0.46 -6.70
N SER A 46 -9.02 0.73 -5.41
CA SER A 46 -8.84 -0.25 -4.32
C SER A 46 -10.07 -0.26 -3.40
N SER A 47 -9.89 -0.58 -2.12
CA SER A 47 -10.96 -0.99 -1.20
C SER A 47 -12.04 0.08 -0.95
N LEU A 48 -11.71 1.37 -1.09
CA LEU A 48 -12.68 2.44 -0.88
C LEU A 48 -13.73 2.46 -2.00
N ALA A 49 -13.30 2.18 -3.24
CA ALA A 49 -14.18 2.11 -4.41
C ALA A 49 -14.79 0.71 -4.61
N ALA A 50 -13.99 -0.34 -4.41
CA ALA A 50 -14.38 -1.73 -4.72
C ALA A 50 -15.05 -2.46 -3.54
N GLY A 51 -15.03 -1.87 -2.34
CA GLY A 51 -15.50 -2.49 -1.10
C GLY A 51 -14.42 -3.23 -0.32
N HIS A 52 -14.68 -3.43 0.97
CA HIS A 52 -13.78 -4.08 1.93
C HIS A 52 -14.47 -5.23 2.68
N PRO A 53 -14.68 -6.39 2.02
CA PRO A 53 -15.03 -7.61 2.76
C PRO A 53 -13.83 -8.05 3.61
N PHE A 54 -14.04 -8.10 4.92
CA PHE A 54 -13.03 -8.51 5.90
C PHE A 54 -12.45 -9.88 5.55
N ALA A 55 -11.15 -10.06 5.76
CA ALA A 55 -10.33 -11.23 5.38
C ALA A 55 -10.23 -11.54 3.86
N ALA A 56 -11.22 -11.21 3.04
CA ALA A 56 -11.20 -11.46 1.59
C ALA A 56 -10.41 -10.38 0.81
N THR A 57 -10.35 -9.15 1.34
CA THR A 57 -9.69 -8.02 0.66
C THR A 57 -8.21 -8.28 0.36
N GLY A 58 -7.49 -8.97 1.25
CA GLY A 58 -6.08 -9.31 1.01
C GLY A 58 -5.89 -10.17 -0.24
N GLY A 59 -6.72 -11.19 -0.42
CA GLY A 59 -6.71 -12.05 -1.62
C GLY A 59 -7.00 -11.24 -2.90
N ARG A 60 -7.98 -10.33 -2.85
CA ARG A 60 -8.26 -9.40 -3.97
C ARG A 60 -7.05 -8.53 -4.31
N VAL A 61 -6.44 -7.88 -3.32
CA VAL A 61 -5.30 -6.97 -3.53
C VAL A 61 -4.10 -7.69 -4.14
N VAL A 62 -3.77 -8.89 -3.65
CA VAL A 62 -2.71 -9.74 -4.21
C VAL A 62 -3.02 -10.10 -5.66
N ALA A 63 -4.24 -10.57 -5.95
CA ALA A 63 -4.64 -10.94 -7.30
C ALA A 63 -4.64 -9.76 -8.28
N THR A 64 -5.09 -8.58 -7.85
CA THR A 64 -5.06 -7.35 -8.66
C THR A 64 -3.62 -6.98 -9.02
N LEU A 65 -2.72 -6.93 -8.03
CA LEU A 65 -1.33 -6.58 -8.31
C LEU A 65 -0.63 -7.62 -9.19
N ALA A 66 -0.86 -8.91 -8.95
CA ALA A 66 -0.32 -9.98 -9.79
C ALA A 66 -0.76 -9.83 -11.26
N LYS A 67 -2.03 -9.48 -11.51
CA LYS A 67 -2.53 -9.20 -12.87
C LYS A 67 -1.86 -7.97 -13.50
N LEU A 68 -1.61 -6.91 -12.73
CA LEU A 68 -0.93 -5.70 -13.22
C LEU A 68 0.55 -5.95 -13.57
N LEU A 69 1.19 -6.90 -12.87
CA LEU A 69 2.59 -7.29 -13.10
C LEU A 69 2.75 -8.39 -14.15
N HIS A 70 1.69 -9.10 -14.50
CA HIS A 70 1.75 -10.21 -15.46
C HIS A 70 2.30 -9.76 -16.82
N GLY A 71 3.26 -10.51 -17.38
CA GLY A 71 3.92 -10.16 -18.64
C GLY A 71 4.94 -9.02 -18.51
N ARG A 72 5.31 -8.65 -17.28
CA ARG A 72 6.32 -7.63 -16.97
C ARG A 72 7.43 -8.24 -16.08
N PRO A 73 8.25 -9.16 -16.63
CA PRO A 73 9.25 -9.88 -15.85
C PRO A 73 10.22 -8.92 -15.15
N GLY A 74 10.54 -9.21 -13.89
CA GLY A 74 11.45 -8.42 -13.06
C GLY A 74 10.89 -7.08 -12.56
N LYS A 75 9.63 -6.74 -12.88
CA LYS A 75 8.96 -5.58 -12.26
C LYS A 75 8.45 -5.94 -10.88
N LEU A 76 8.76 -5.10 -9.90
CA LEU A 76 8.27 -5.24 -8.53
C LEU A 76 7.01 -4.41 -8.32
N GLY A 77 6.08 -4.98 -7.56
CA GLY A 77 4.93 -4.30 -7.00
C GLY A 77 4.93 -4.44 -5.48
N PHE A 78 4.45 -3.40 -4.81
CA PHE A 78 4.40 -3.34 -3.35
C PHE A 78 2.93 -3.34 -2.88
N ILE A 79 2.65 -4.14 -1.85
CA ILE A 79 1.37 -4.23 -1.15
C ILE A 79 1.55 -3.70 0.26
N SER A 80 0.62 -2.83 0.70
CA SER A 80 0.51 -2.41 2.10
C SER A 80 -0.94 -2.45 2.56
N VAL A 81 -1.21 -3.15 3.66
CA VAL A 81 -2.55 -3.38 4.20
C VAL A 81 -2.55 -3.07 5.69
N CYS A 82 -3.36 -2.09 6.11
CA CYS A 82 -3.69 -1.89 7.52
C CYS A 82 -4.77 -2.89 7.96
N ALA A 83 -4.79 -3.23 9.24
CA ALA A 83 -5.82 -4.08 9.83
C ALA A 83 -6.24 -3.56 11.21
N ALA A 84 -7.46 -3.91 11.61
CA ALA A 84 -7.93 -3.68 12.97
C ALA A 84 -7.00 -4.36 13.99
N GLY A 85 -7.05 -3.90 15.25
CA GLY A 85 -6.15 -4.39 16.29
C GLY A 85 -4.74 -3.81 16.23
N GLY A 86 -4.53 -2.72 15.48
CA GLY A 86 -3.23 -2.04 15.38
C GLY A 86 -2.20 -2.83 14.58
N GLN A 87 -2.64 -3.62 13.60
CA GLN A 87 -1.78 -4.48 12.80
C GLN A 87 -1.63 -3.97 11.36
N GLY A 88 -0.58 -4.44 10.69
CA GLY A 88 -0.36 -4.18 9.28
C GLY A 88 0.46 -5.29 8.64
N ILE A 89 0.26 -5.48 7.33
CA ILE A 89 1.01 -6.44 6.51
C ILE A 89 1.52 -5.71 5.27
N THR A 90 2.76 -6.02 4.88
CA THR A 90 3.32 -5.60 3.60
C THR A 90 3.85 -6.81 2.84
N ALA A 91 3.87 -6.72 1.51
CA ALA A 91 4.43 -7.76 0.64
C ALA A 91 4.99 -7.14 -0.64
N ILE A 92 6.00 -7.79 -1.22
CA ILE A 92 6.51 -7.47 -2.56
C ILE A 92 6.15 -8.64 -3.48
N LEU A 93 5.57 -8.31 -4.63
CA LEU A 93 5.34 -9.25 -5.72
C LEU A 93 6.29 -8.91 -6.86
N GLU A 94 6.85 -9.94 -7.49
CA GLU A 94 7.64 -9.82 -8.70
C GLU A 94 6.84 -10.35 -9.89
N GLY A 95 6.82 -9.57 -10.98
CA GLY A 95 6.23 -9.98 -12.25
C GLY A 95 7.01 -11.13 -12.88
N ARG A 96 6.26 -12.08 -13.42
CA ARG A 96 6.76 -13.16 -14.27
C ARG A 96 6.33 -12.93 -15.71
#